data_AF-A0A9P8TIH1-F1
#
_entry.id   AF-A0A9P8TIH1-F1
#
_cell.length_a   1.000
_cell.length_b   1.000
_cell.length_c   1.000
_cell.angle_alpha   90.00
_cell.angle_beta   90.00
_cell.angle_gamma   90.00
#
_symmetry.space_group_name_H-M   'P 1'
#
loop_
_entity.id
_entity.type
_entity.pdbx_description
1 polymer ?
#
loop_
_entity_poly.entity_id
_entity_poly.type
_entity_poly.pdbx_seq_one_letter_code
_entity_poly.pdbx_strand_id
1 'polypeptide(L)'
;MDHSKHGITHQIREQLNFTDPSKWRKFTNRRLELVDKFNLSSKKASEQDGLILKIADILRLEFGYDDSKINEFDKLVRAAVQSVRRNRKRSLKQLNIQSNNDGWNEKSMFINHITTTTSPTATTTKVGTSIPTIVQSTNQQQHQHQQQHIKLPSIKVQPDLFKFSEQNKQKLLNYITNSSTFFKSIDSPGSINESILSKLGLNSIRASISFILDKFFQVQDMNYLYTKLTSMETLSLVFKSLDITHSSEISLLNLTQSFNLFCKIIGCLVKDYGFDSILYTLGELFHELVLLEYPLLLTFKQQTIVLPINPKEIDEEFNKDINIKYRSNNIQFKFKPMSSTPPTYIELLENCKIAFNCTEKNLRLRIIDEKIEKLSQIFKDLNKPIVNLELYEV
;
A
#
# COMPACT_ATOMS: atom_id res chain seq x y z
N MET A 1 -34.34 -37.59 -26.85
CA MET A 1 -34.18 -36.90 -25.55
C MET A 1 -32.70 -36.59 -25.40
N ASP A 2 -32.34 -35.31 -25.52
CA ASP A 2 -30.96 -34.88 -25.80
C ASP A 2 -30.36 -34.19 -24.55
N HIS A 3 -29.80 -34.98 -23.62
CA HIS A 3 -29.27 -34.51 -22.33
C HIS A 3 -27.74 -34.25 -22.35
N SER A 4 -27.17 -33.67 -23.41
CA SER A 4 -25.70 -33.47 -23.48
C SER A 4 -25.20 -32.05 -23.81
N LYS A 5 -25.93 -30.99 -23.43
CA LYS A 5 -25.46 -29.60 -23.64
C LYS A 5 -25.07 -28.80 -22.39
N HIS A 6 -25.15 -29.37 -21.20
CA HIS A 6 -24.74 -28.68 -19.96
C HIS A 6 -23.37 -29.18 -19.48
N GLY A 7 -22.43 -28.25 -19.24
CA GLY A 7 -21.09 -28.58 -18.77
C GLY A 7 -21.08 -29.26 -17.39
N ILE A 8 -20.04 -30.04 -17.09
CA ILE A 8 -19.90 -30.83 -15.85
C ILE A 8 -20.13 -29.99 -14.58
N THR A 9 -19.72 -28.72 -14.57
CA THR A 9 -19.95 -27.79 -13.44
C THR A 9 -21.41 -27.42 -13.25
N HIS A 10 -22.21 -27.38 -14.32
CA HIS A 10 -23.66 -27.13 -14.25
C HIS A 10 -24.39 -28.34 -13.67
N GLN A 11 -24.02 -29.54 -14.11
CA GLN A 11 -24.60 -30.80 -13.60
C GLN A 11 -24.33 -30.99 -12.10
N ILE A 12 -23.09 -30.71 -11.65
CA ILE A 12 -22.76 -30.80 -10.22
C ILE A 12 -23.48 -29.71 -9.41
N ARG A 13 -23.67 -28.53 -9.99
CA ARG A 13 -24.43 -27.44 -9.35
C ARG A 13 -25.89 -27.84 -9.09
N GLU A 14 -26.51 -28.52 -10.04
CA GLU A 14 -27.87 -29.09 -9.88
C GLU A 14 -27.88 -30.19 -8.82
N GLN A 15 -26.89 -31.10 -8.81
CA GLN A 15 -26.78 -32.18 -7.82
C GLN A 15 -26.56 -31.70 -6.38
N LEU A 16 -25.93 -30.52 -6.22
CA LEU A 16 -25.74 -29.86 -4.92
C LEU A 16 -26.91 -28.94 -4.54
N ASN A 17 -27.97 -28.85 -5.35
CA ASN A 17 -29.08 -27.90 -5.14
C ASN A 17 -28.61 -26.45 -4.92
N PHE A 18 -27.56 -26.03 -5.64
CA PHE A 18 -27.02 -24.66 -5.58
C PHE A 18 -27.89 -23.68 -6.38
N THR A 19 -29.14 -23.51 -5.94
CA THR A 19 -30.17 -22.71 -6.60
C THR A 19 -29.93 -21.21 -6.46
N ASP A 20 -29.39 -20.78 -5.31
CA ASP A 20 -29.07 -19.37 -5.07
C ASP A 20 -27.84 -18.91 -5.90
N PRO A 21 -28.02 -17.99 -6.87
CA PRO A 21 -26.93 -17.44 -7.67
C PRO A 21 -25.91 -16.65 -6.83
N SER A 22 -26.33 -16.02 -5.73
CA SER A 22 -25.45 -15.27 -4.83
C SER A 22 -24.53 -16.21 -4.05
N LYS A 23 -25.10 -17.26 -3.44
CA LYS A 23 -24.33 -18.33 -2.78
C LYS A 23 -23.36 -18.99 -3.77
N TRP A 24 -23.79 -19.26 -5.01
CA TRP A 24 -22.92 -19.86 -6.03
C TRP A 24 -21.75 -18.97 -6.45
N ARG A 25 -21.98 -17.65 -6.56
CA ARG A 25 -20.92 -16.68 -6.83
C ARG A 25 -19.90 -16.63 -5.68
N LYS A 26 -20.38 -16.59 -4.43
CA LYS A 26 -19.51 -16.66 -3.24
C LYS A 26 -18.67 -17.94 -3.22
N PHE A 27 -19.31 -19.09 -3.47
CA PHE A 27 -18.63 -20.38 -3.60
C PHE A 27 -17.55 -20.36 -4.68
N THR A 28 -17.88 -19.84 -5.87
CA THR A 28 -16.93 -19.80 -6.99
C THR A 28 -15.71 -18.94 -6.67
N ASN A 29 -15.91 -17.75 -6.08
CA ASN A 29 -14.83 -16.85 -5.67
C ASN A 29 -13.97 -17.50 -4.58
N ARG A 30 -14.60 -18.04 -3.54
CA ARG A 30 -13.90 -18.70 -2.44
C ARG A 30 -13.09 -19.91 -2.90
N ARG A 31 -13.64 -20.70 -3.82
CA ARG A 31 -12.93 -21.84 -4.43
C ARG A 31 -11.69 -21.39 -5.20
N LEU A 32 -11.77 -20.29 -5.96
CA LEU A 32 -10.61 -19.75 -6.69
C LEU A 32 -9.55 -19.20 -5.72
N GLU A 33 -9.97 -18.47 -4.69
CA GLU A 33 -9.08 -17.98 -3.62
C GLU A 33 -8.32 -19.14 -2.96
N LEU A 34 -8.99 -20.25 -2.64
CA LEU A 34 -8.33 -21.43 -2.06
C LEU A 34 -7.39 -22.11 -3.08
N VAL A 35 -7.80 -22.24 -4.34
CA VAL A 35 -6.93 -22.79 -5.41
C VAL A 35 -5.64 -21.97 -5.54
N ASP A 36 -5.72 -20.65 -5.43
CA ASP A 36 -4.57 -19.75 -5.48
C ASP A 36 -3.75 -19.79 -4.18
N LYS A 37 -4.40 -19.72 -3.01
CA LYS A 37 -3.75 -19.80 -1.69
C LYS A 37 -2.94 -21.07 -1.49
N PHE A 38 -3.41 -22.20 -2.03
CA PHE A 38 -2.72 -23.49 -1.98
C PHE A 38 -1.85 -23.77 -3.22
N ASN A 39 -1.73 -22.79 -4.13
CA ASN A 39 -0.92 -22.87 -5.36
C ASN A 39 -1.18 -24.14 -6.21
N LEU A 40 -2.44 -24.56 -6.32
CA LEU A 40 -2.84 -25.80 -7.00
C LEU A 40 -2.77 -25.70 -8.54
N SER A 41 -2.61 -24.50 -9.08
CA SER A 41 -2.54 -24.26 -10.52
C SER A 41 -1.17 -24.60 -11.12
N SER A 42 -0.16 -24.89 -10.29
CA SER A 42 1.23 -25.17 -10.68
C SER A 42 1.46 -26.61 -11.19
N LYS A 43 0.70 -27.60 -10.70
CA LYS A 43 0.88 -29.03 -11.01
C LYS A 43 -0.40 -29.65 -11.58
N LYS A 44 -0.36 -30.93 -12.01
CA LYS A 44 -1.60 -31.59 -12.46
C LYS A 44 -2.51 -31.85 -11.26
N ALA A 45 -3.83 -31.77 -11.46
CA ALA A 45 -4.78 -32.09 -10.41
C ALA A 45 -4.56 -33.50 -9.81
N SER A 46 -4.21 -34.49 -10.65
CA SER A 46 -3.89 -35.87 -10.24
C SER A 46 -2.61 -35.99 -9.39
N GLU A 47 -1.77 -34.96 -9.34
CA GLU A 47 -0.53 -34.95 -8.55
C GLU A 47 -0.75 -34.28 -7.17
N GLN A 48 -1.96 -33.79 -6.89
CA GLN A 48 -2.27 -32.98 -5.72
C GLN A 48 -3.59 -33.39 -5.05
N ASP A 49 -3.95 -34.67 -5.15
CA ASP A 49 -5.23 -35.22 -4.69
C ASP A 49 -5.54 -34.90 -3.22
N GLY A 50 -4.55 -35.03 -2.33
CA GLY A 50 -4.75 -34.73 -0.90
C GLY A 50 -5.08 -33.26 -0.62
N LEU A 51 -4.46 -32.32 -1.34
CA LEU A 51 -4.75 -30.88 -1.17
C LEU A 51 -6.09 -30.49 -1.79
N ILE A 52 -6.43 -31.10 -2.92
CA ILE A 52 -7.73 -30.92 -3.58
C ILE A 52 -8.85 -31.41 -2.65
N LEU A 53 -8.69 -32.59 -2.05
CA LEU A 53 -9.65 -33.14 -1.10
C LEU A 53 -9.79 -32.25 0.13
N LYS A 54 -8.67 -31.71 0.65
CA LYS A 54 -8.68 -30.75 1.77
C LYS A 54 -9.47 -29.48 1.44
N ILE A 55 -9.28 -28.92 0.24
CA ILE A 55 -10.02 -27.72 -0.19
C ILE A 55 -11.50 -28.04 -0.42
N ALA A 56 -11.80 -29.22 -0.98
CA ALA A 56 -13.17 -29.70 -1.14
C ALA A 56 -13.89 -29.79 0.22
N ASP A 57 -13.21 -30.31 1.23
CA ASP A 57 -13.76 -30.45 2.58
C ASP A 57 -13.96 -29.10 3.28
N ILE A 58 -13.00 -28.16 3.15
CA ILE A 58 -13.15 -26.78 3.64
C ILE A 58 -14.40 -26.12 3.02
N LEU A 59 -14.54 -26.20 1.69
CA LEU A 59 -15.67 -25.60 0.99
C LEU A 59 -17.00 -26.27 1.33
N ARG A 60 -16.99 -27.59 1.52
CA ARG A 60 -18.18 -28.34 1.92
C ARG A 60 -18.67 -27.90 3.30
N LEU A 61 -17.76 -27.82 4.28
CA LEU A 61 -18.06 -27.35 5.63
C LEU A 61 -18.51 -25.89 5.65
N GLU A 62 -17.78 -24.99 4.98
CA GLU A 62 -18.10 -23.55 4.91
C GLU A 62 -19.50 -23.29 4.33
N PHE A 63 -19.96 -24.13 3.39
CA PHE A 63 -21.25 -23.96 2.72
C PHE A 63 -22.37 -24.85 3.30
N GLY A 64 -22.09 -25.60 4.36
CA GLY A 64 -23.06 -26.35 5.16
C GLY A 64 -23.52 -27.68 4.54
N TYR A 65 -22.65 -28.38 3.81
CA TYR A 65 -22.98 -29.68 3.20
C TYR A 65 -22.43 -30.84 4.03
N ASP A 66 -23.12 -31.97 3.97
CA ASP A 66 -22.77 -33.22 4.64
C ASP A 66 -21.66 -34.00 3.93
N ASP A 67 -21.04 -34.96 4.63
CA ASP A 67 -19.90 -35.73 4.14
C ASP A 67 -20.23 -36.52 2.87
N SER A 68 -21.51 -36.85 2.63
CA SER A 68 -21.94 -37.54 1.42
C SER A 68 -21.66 -36.76 0.13
N LYS A 69 -21.46 -35.43 0.22
CA LYS A 69 -21.26 -34.52 -0.91
C LYS A 69 -19.80 -34.19 -1.20
N ILE A 70 -18.86 -34.80 -0.50
CA ILE A 70 -17.42 -34.49 -0.66
C ILE A 70 -16.92 -34.74 -2.10
N ASN A 71 -17.46 -35.76 -2.76
CA ASN A 71 -17.06 -36.15 -4.12
C ASN A 71 -17.45 -35.10 -5.17
N GLU A 72 -18.59 -34.44 -4.98
CA GLU A 72 -19.09 -33.36 -5.82
C GLU A 72 -18.22 -32.11 -5.66
N PHE A 73 -17.84 -31.79 -4.43
CA PHE A 73 -16.93 -30.68 -4.13
C PHE A 73 -15.51 -30.94 -4.68
N ASP A 74 -14.98 -32.16 -4.53
CA ASP A 74 -13.70 -32.57 -5.13
C ASP A 74 -13.71 -32.37 -6.65
N LYS A 75 -14.75 -32.86 -7.33
CA LYS A 75 -14.93 -32.65 -8.79
C LYS A 75 -14.98 -31.17 -9.15
N LEU A 76 -15.65 -30.32 -8.36
CA LEU A 76 -15.71 -28.87 -8.59
C LEU A 76 -14.34 -28.20 -8.41
N VAL A 77 -13.55 -28.62 -7.43
CA VAL A 77 -12.19 -28.09 -7.22
C VAL A 77 -11.25 -28.56 -8.33
N ARG A 78 -11.31 -29.84 -8.72
CA ARG A 78 -10.53 -30.38 -9.86
C ARG A 78 -10.84 -29.66 -11.16
N ALA A 79 -12.11 -29.42 -11.45
CA ALA A 79 -12.53 -28.69 -12.65
C ALA A 79 -11.95 -27.27 -12.64
N ALA A 80 -11.94 -26.59 -11.49
CA ALA A 80 -11.36 -25.26 -11.33
C ALA A 80 -9.84 -25.28 -11.57
N VAL A 81 -9.10 -26.19 -10.90
CA VAL A 81 -7.64 -26.36 -11.08
C VAL A 81 -7.29 -26.60 -12.55
N GLN A 82 -8.01 -27.52 -13.21
CA GLN A 82 -7.80 -27.81 -14.62
C GLN A 82 -8.15 -26.63 -15.54
N SER A 83 -9.18 -25.85 -15.21
CA SER A 83 -9.55 -24.66 -15.96
C SER A 83 -8.47 -23.58 -15.85
N VAL A 84 -8.02 -23.28 -14.63
CA VAL A 84 -6.96 -22.29 -14.37
C VAL A 84 -5.67 -22.72 -15.08
N ARG A 85 -5.28 -23.99 -14.97
CA ARG A 85 -4.09 -24.52 -15.65
C ARG A 85 -4.21 -24.48 -17.17
N ARG A 86 -5.37 -24.83 -17.74
CA ARG A 86 -5.60 -24.74 -19.20
C ARG A 86 -5.58 -23.29 -19.68
N ASN A 87 -6.15 -22.36 -18.92
CA ASN A 87 -6.11 -20.93 -19.24
C ASN A 87 -4.67 -20.40 -19.20
N ARG A 88 -3.88 -20.75 -18.17
CA ARG A 88 -2.44 -20.45 -18.12
C ARG A 88 -1.66 -21.04 -19.29
N LYS A 89 -1.95 -22.28 -19.68
CA LYS A 89 -1.29 -22.91 -20.85
C LYS A 89 -1.71 -22.27 -22.18
N ARG A 90 -2.97 -21.86 -22.31
CA ARG A 90 -3.48 -21.20 -23.53
C ARG A 90 -2.92 -19.79 -23.67
N SER A 91 -2.83 -19.02 -22.59
CA SER A 91 -2.16 -17.71 -22.61
C SER A 91 -0.69 -17.87 -23.01
N LEU A 92 0.02 -18.87 -22.49
CA LEU A 92 1.39 -19.21 -22.90
C LEU A 92 1.55 -19.61 -24.38
N LYS A 93 0.56 -20.28 -24.98
CA LYS A 93 0.64 -20.70 -26.39
C LYS A 93 0.30 -19.56 -27.37
N GLN A 94 -0.60 -18.66 -27.01
CA GLN A 94 -0.87 -17.44 -27.79
C GLN A 94 0.36 -16.51 -27.83
N LEU A 95 1.17 -16.51 -26.78
CA LEU A 95 2.44 -15.77 -26.71
C LEU A 95 3.50 -16.26 -27.71
N ASN A 96 3.55 -17.55 -28.02
CA ASN A 96 4.61 -18.13 -28.84
C ASN A 96 4.37 -17.97 -30.36
N ILE A 97 3.13 -17.72 -30.78
CA ILE A 97 2.76 -17.53 -32.20
C ILE A 97 3.05 -16.08 -32.66
N GLN A 98 3.11 -15.12 -31.73
CA GLN A 98 3.43 -13.71 -32.03
C GLN A 98 4.95 -13.41 -32.04
N SER A 99 5.80 -14.39 -31.76
CA SER A 99 7.26 -14.22 -31.62
C SER A 99 8.06 -14.20 -32.92
N ASN A 100 7.42 -14.33 -34.10
CA ASN A 100 8.12 -14.43 -35.39
C ASN A 100 8.17 -13.12 -36.20
N ASN A 101 7.83 -11.98 -35.62
CA ASN A 101 8.05 -10.67 -36.25
C ASN A 101 8.69 -9.71 -35.23
N ASP A 102 9.77 -9.08 -35.66
CA ASP A 102 10.69 -8.26 -34.87
C ASP A 102 10.00 -7.28 -33.90
N GLY A 103 10.36 -7.36 -32.60
CA GLY A 103 9.89 -6.41 -31.59
C GLY A 103 10.22 -6.83 -30.16
N TRP A 104 10.93 -5.96 -29.44
CA TRP A 104 11.17 -6.03 -28.00
C TRP A 104 9.89 -6.38 -27.24
N ASN A 105 9.89 -7.50 -26.51
CA ASN A 105 8.67 -8.05 -25.94
C ASN A 105 8.60 -7.80 -24.43
N GLU A 106 8.08 -6.63 -24.02
CA GLU A 106 7.76 -6.27 -22.62
C GLU A 106 6.96 -7.39 -21.90
N LYS A 107 6.28 -8.22 -22.68
CA LYS A 107 5.42 -9.33 -22.25
C LYS A 107 6.16 -10.55 -21.68
N SER A 108 7.38 -10.86 -22.15
CA SER A 108 8.10 -12.06 -21.69
C SER A 108 8.72 -11.90 -20.30
N MET A 109 9.05 -10.66 -19.90
CA MET A 109 9.72 -10.37 -18.62
C MET A 109 8.79 -10.48 -17.40
N PHE A 110 7.49 -10.15 -17.56
CA PHE A 110 6.55 -10.07 -16.43
C PHE A 110 5.70 -11.35 -16.23
N ILE A 111 5.36 -12.07 -17.30
CA ILE A 111 4.42 -13.21 -17.22
C ILE A 111 5.08 -14.48 -16.67
N ASN A 112 6.41 -14.63 -16.80
CA ASN A 112 7.11 -15.86 -16.41
C ASN A 112 7.42 -15.97 -14.90
N HIS A 113 7.43 -14.86 -14.14
CA HIS A 113 7.97 -14.87 -12.75
C HIS A 113 7.03 -14.45 -11.62
N ILE A 114 5.79 -14.02 -11.92
CA ILE A 114 4.75 -13.81 -10.89
C ILE A 114 4.32 -15.16 -10.25
N THR A 115 4.70 -16.31 -10.83
CA THR A 115 4.34 -17.66 -10.34
C THR A 115 5.37 -18.34 -9.42
N THR A 116 6.49 -17.71 -9.06
CA THR A 116 7.54 -18.36 -8.25
C THR A 116 8.05 -17.49 -7.11
N THR A 117 7.23 -17.24 -6.08
CA THR A 117 7.72 -16.86 -4.76
C THR A 117 6.88 -17.52 -3.68
N THR A 118 7.42 -18.58 -3.07
CA THR A 118 7.29 -18.97 -1.65
C THR A 118 7.75 -20.43 -1.50
N SER A 119 9.01 -20.61 -1.12
CA SER A 119 9.50 -21.81 -0.42
C SER A 119 10.77 -21.45 0.35
N PRO A 120 10.84 -21.74 1.67
CA PRO A 120 12.03 -21.47 2.48
C PRO A 120 13.01 -22.65 2.37
N THR A 121 14.31 -22.36 2.28
CA THR A 121 15.34 -23.38 2.52
C THR A 121 16.26 -22.90 3.63
N ALA A 122 16.28 -23.66 4.71
CA ALA A 122 17.22 -23.55 5.81
C ALA A 122 18.57 -24.11 5.39
N THR A 123 19.67 -23.43 5.76
CA THR A 123 20.97 -24.07 5.96
C THR A 123 21.78 -23.32 7.00
N THR A 124 22.18 -24.09 8.00
CA THR A 124 23.08 -23.88 9.12
C THR A 124 24.53 -23.74 8.68
N THR A 125 25.32 -22.79 9.21
CA THR A 125 26.72 -23.00 9.69
C THR A 125 27.36 -21.77 10.36
N LYS A 126 27.55 -21.88 11.67
CA LYS A 126 28.71 -21.59 12.55
C LYS A 126 29.87 -20.62 12.17
N VAL A 127 30.14 -19.74 13.17
CA VAL A 127 31.44 -19.37 13.81
C VAL A 127 32.31 -18.27 13.18
N GLY A 128 32.71 -17.29 14.00
CA GLY A 128 33.86 -16.42 13.72
C GLY A 128 33.92 -15.12 14.54
N THR A 129 34.39 -15.22 15.78
CA THR A 129 34.68 -14.15 16.75
C THR A 129 35.82 -13.22 16.30
N SER A 130 35.69 -11.89 16.46
CA SER A 130 36.79 -11.00 16.94
C SER A 130 36.35 -9.53 17.04
N ILE A 131 36.38 -9.01 18.27
CA ILE A 131 36.55 -7.59 18.62
C ILE A 131 38.07 -7.37 18.83
N PRO A 132 38.67 -6.26 18.38
CA PRO A 132 39.14 -5.17 19.26
C PRO A 132 38.98 -3.78 18.59
N THR A 133 39.13 -2.59 19.17
CA THR A 133 39.46 -2.08 20.51
C THR A 133 39.20 -0.57 20.50
N ILE A 134 38.87 -0.09 21.70
CA ILE A 134 38.70 1.29 22.13
C ILE A 134 39.98 2.12 21.96
N VAL A 135 39.86 3.35 21.45
CA VAL A 135 40.78 4.45 21.80
C VAL A 135 39.94 5.67 22.19
N GLN A 136 40.03 6.04 23.46
CA GLN A 136 39.58 7.30 24.03
C GLN A 136 40.57 8.41 23.67
N SER A 137 40.05 9.62 23.42
CA SER A 137 40.77 10.86 23.70
C SER A 137 39.77 11.94 24.11
N THR A 138 40.15 12.64 25.17
CA THR A 138 39.37 13.49 26.07
C THR A 138 39.22 14.95 25.60
N ASN A 139 38.06 15.51 25.94
CA ASN A 139 37.74 16.88 26.40
C ASN A 139 38.29 18.12 25.68
N GLN A 140 37.38 19.02 25.29
CA GLN A 140 37.15 20.30 25.98
C GLN A 140 35.82 20.94 25.56
N GLN A 141 35.07 21.43 26.56
CA GLN A 141 33.80 22.13 26.44
C GLN A 141 34.02 23.58 26.02
N GLN A 142 33.14 24.12 25.17
CA GLN A 142 32.69 25.50 25.23
C GLN A 142 31.29 25.62 24.61
N HIS A 143 30.34 26.09 25.43
CA HIS A 143 28.97 26.38 25.05
C HIS A 143 28.89 27.63 24.16
N GLN A 144 28.35 27.49 22.95
CA GLN A 144 27.58 28.53 22.28
C GLN A 144 26.39 27.89 21.54
N HIS A 145 25.18 28.37 21.82
CA HIS A 145 23.99 28.08 21.03
C HIS A 145 24.18 28.66 19.62
N GLN A 146 24.57 27.80 18.68
CA GLN A 146 24.39 28.05 17.25
C GLN A 146 23.40 27.02 16.72
N GLN A 147 22.31 27.50 16.13
CA GLN A 147 21.47 26.71 15.26
C GLN A 147 22.37 26.14 14.15
N GLN A 148 22.72 24.86 14.26
CA GLN A 148 23.60 24.23 13.28
C GLN A 148 22.82 24.00 12.00
N HIS A 149 23.12 24.84 11.01
CA HIS A 149 22.58 24.78 9.67
C HIS A 149 23.12 23.53 8.95
N ILE A 150 22.25 22.55 8.63
CA ILE A 150 22.65 21.30 7.98
C ILE A 150 22.88 21.54 6.49
N LYS A 151 24.15 21.63 6.07
CA LYS A 151 24.55 21.41 4.68
C LYS A 151 24.48 19.92 4.38
N LEU A 152 23.61 19.50 3.46
CA LEU A 152 23.61 18.11 3.00
C LEU A 152 24.93 17.81 2.28
N PRO A 153 25.63 16.72 2.63
CA PRO A 153 26.77 16.27 1.83
C PRO A 153 26.28 15.77 0.46
N SER A 154 27.08 15.99 -0.59
CA SER A 154 26.90 15.28 -1.86
C SER A 154 27.27 13.82 -1.66
N ILE A 155 26.28 12.98 -1.40
CA ILE A 155 26.47 11.54 -1.29
C ILE A 155 26.64 10.99 -2.71
N LYS A 156 27.81 10.39 -2.98
CA LYS A 156 28.00 9.56 -4.17
C LYS A 156 27.02 8.40 -4.05
N VAL A 157 26.11 8.27 -5.02
CA VAL A 157 25.18 7.14 -5.13
C VAL A 157 26.02 5.86 -5.08
N GLN A 158 26.05 5.19 -3.94
CA GLN A 158 26.61 3.84 -3.86
C GLN A 158 25.59 2.89 -4.50
N PRO A 159 26.02 1.96 -5.36
CA PRO A 159 25.14 1.04 -6.07
C PRO A 159 24.56 -0.07 -5.16
N ASP A 160 24.65 0.07 -3.85
CA ASP A 160 23.96 -0.81 -2.90
C ASP A 160 22.46 -0.50 -3.01
N LEU A 161 21.78 -1.35 -3.78
CA LEU A 161 20.35 -1.36 -4.06
C LEU A 161 19.54 -0.92 -2.83
N PHE A 162 18.67 0.09 -2.97
CA PHE A 162 17.82 0.56 -1.87
C PHE A 162 17.14 -0.63 -1.18
N LYS A 163 17.45 -0.85 0.11
CA LYS A 163 16.85 -1.94 0.89
C LYS A 163 15.56 -1.47 1.54
N PHE A 164 14.52 -1.30 0.71
CA PHE A 164 13.19 -1.03 1.22
C PHE A 164 12.68 -2.19 2.09
N SER A 165 11.82 -1.86 3.05
CA SER A 165 11.10 -2.80 3.88
C SER A 165 10.22 -3.71 3.02
N GLU A 166 10.20 -5.00 3.35
CA GLU A 166 9.40 -5.99 2.62
C GLU A 166 7.91 -5.65 2.65
N GLN A 167 7.44 -5.00 3.72
CA GLN A 167 6.05 -4.56 3.83
C GLN A 167 5.68 -3.51 2.77
N ASN A 168 6.49 -2.46 2.59
CA ASN A 168 6.21 -1.39 1.62
C ASN A 168 6.35 -1.87 0.18
N LYS A 169 7.33 -2.76 -0.07
CA LYS A 169 7.46 -3.43 -1.38
C LYS A 169 6.22 -4.27 -1.72
N GLN A 170 5.76 -5.11 -0.78
CA GLN A 170 4.62 -5.99 -0.99
C GLN A 170 3.32 -5.22 -1.21
N LYS A 171 3.11 -4.09 -0.53
CA LYS A 171 1.94 -3.22 -0.77
C LYS A 171 1.86 -2.78 -2.23
N LEU A 172 2.94 -2.21 -2.76
CA LEU A 172 2.97 -1.75 -4.16
C LEU A 172 2.89 -2.92 -5.15
N LEU A 173 3.58 -4.03 -4.85
CA LEU A 173 3.55 -5.23 -5.68
C LEU A 173 2.15 -5.86 -5.78
N ASN A 174 1.39 -5.84 -4.69
CA ASN A 174 0.00 -6.31 -4.67
C ASN A 174 -0.90 -5.48 -5.61
N TYR A 175 -0.69 -4.17 -5.71
CA TYR A 175 -1.41 -3.35 -6.70
C TYR A 175 -1.00 -3.70 -8.13
N ILE A 176 0.30 -3.89 -8.39
CA ILE A 176 0.84 -4.24 -9.71
C ILE A 176 0.29 -5.57 -10.19
N THR A 177 0.36 -6.61 -9.36
CA THR A 177 -0.07 -7.98 -9.69
C THR A 177 -1.57 -8.09 -9.99
N ASN A 178 -2.37 -7.16 -9.48
CA ASN A 178 -3.83 -7.15 -9.70
C ASN A 178 -4.28 -6.09 -10.73
N SER A 179 -3.35 -5.28 -11.29
CA SER A 179 -3.69 -4.16 -12.17
C SER A 179 -4.14 -4.61 -13.55
N SER A 180 -5.44 -4.50 -13.83
CA SER A 180 -6.02 -4.84 -15.13
C SER A 180 -5.53 -3.92 -16.26
N THR A 181 -5.33 -2.63 -15.97
CA THR A 181 -4.84 -1.65 -16.96
C THR A 181 -3.41 -1.93 -17.34
N PHE A 182 -2.55 -2.29 -16.38
CA PHE A 182 -1.16 -2.63 -16.65
C PHE A 182 -1.05 -3.83 -17.59
N PHE A 183 -1.74 -4.94 -17.29
CA PHE A 183 -1.72 -6.12 -18.17
C PHE A 183 -2.35 -5.84 -19.55
N LYS A 184 -3.42 -5.04 -19.64
CA LYS A 184 -3.97 -4.61 -20.93
C LYS A 184 -2.97 -3.77 -21.74
N SER A 185 -2.19 -2.92 -21.07
CA SER A 185 -1.17 -2.11 -21.74
C SER A 185 -0.02 -2.96 -22.27
N ILE A 186 0.24 -4.13 -21.69
CA ILE A 186 1.21 -5.11 -22.18
C ILE A 186 0.59 -5.97 -23.30
N ASP A 187 -0.68 -6.36 -23.16
CA ASP A 187 -1.36 -7.26 -24.10
C ASP A 187 -1.74 -6.59 -25.42
N SER A 188 -1.97 -5.28 -25.41
CA SER A 188 -2.43 -4.52 -26.58
C SER A 188 -1.77 -3.14 -26.62
N PRO A 189 -0.47 -3.07 -26.94
CA PRO A 189 0.27 -1.81 -27.03
C PRO A 189 -0.41 -0.89 -28.05
N GLY A 190 -0.71 0.35 -27.63
CA GLY A 190 -1.44 1.34 -28.44
C GLY A 190 -2.98 1.38 -28.28
N SER A 191 -3.60 0.41 -27.59
CA SER A 191 -5.04 0.48 -27.25
C SER A 191 -5.35 1.48 -26.13
N ILE A 192 -4.33 1.83 -25.36
CA ILE A 192 -4.40 2.75 -24.23
C ILE A 192 -3.43 3.89 -24.52
N ASN A 193 -3.78 5.10 -24.12
CA ASN A 193 -2.91 6.26 -24.31
C ASN A 193 -1.70 6.19 -23.34
N GLU A 194 -0.69 5.39 -23.70
CA GLU A 194 0.49 5.10 -22.90
C GLU A 194 1.26 6.37 -22.50
N SER A 195 1.31 7.36 -23.40
CA SER A 195 1.92 8.66 -23.11
C SER A 195 1.22 9.38 -21.96
N ILE A 196 -0.12 9.35 -21.92
CA ILE A 196 -0.90 9.95 -20.83
C ILE A 196 -0.69 9.18 -19.53
N LEU A 197 -0.66 7.85 -19.57
CA LEU A 197 -0.43 7.04 -18.37
C LEU A 197 0.96 7.28 -17.78
N SER A 198 2.01 7.33 -18.60
CA SER A 198 3.35 7.65 -18.11
C SER A 198 3.42 9.06 -17.50
N LYS A 199 2.75 10.05 -18.10
CA LYS A 199 2.64 11.41 -17.53
C LYS A 199 1.87 11.41 -16.21
N LEU A 200 0.77 10.68 -16.13
CA LEU A 200 -0.04 10.53 -14.91
C LEU A 200 0.79 9.91 -13.79
N GLY A 201 1.53 8.84 -14.07
CA GLY A 201 2.37 8.19 -13.08
C GLY A 201 3.51 9.08 -12.61
N LEU A 202 4.20 9.77 -13.52
CA LEU A 202 5.25 10.74 -13.16
C LEU A 202 4.71 11.86 -12.26
N ASN A 203 3.55 12.43 -12.60
CA ASN A 203 2.92 13.48 -11.79
C ASN A 203 2.46 12.96 -10.43
N SER A 204 2.00 11.71 -10.35
CA SER A 204 1.61 11.06 -9.09
C SER A 204 2.81 10.85 -8.16
N ILE A 205 3.94 10.38 -8.72
CA ILE A 205 5.21 10.25 -7.99
C ILE A 205 5.67 11.62 -7.47
N ARG A 206 5.68 12.64 -8.33
CA ARG A 206 6.09 14.00 -7.94
C ARG A 206 5.21 14.57 -6.85
N ALA A 207 3.89 14.47 -6.98
CA ALA A 207 2.95 14.93 -5.98
C ALA A 207 3.17 14.23 -4.63
N SER A 208 3.37 12.90 -4.65
CA SER A 208 3.71 12.12 -3.46
C SER A 208 5.00 12.60 -2.80
N ILE A 209 6.09 12.76 -3.58
CA ILE A 209 7.37 13.24 -3.05
C ILE A 209 7.22 14.65 -2.45
N SER A 210 6.58 15.57 -3.17
CA SER A 210 6.33 16.93 -2.67
C SER A 210 5.56 16.93 -1.36
N PHE A 211 4.50 16.12 -1.26
CA PHE A 211 3.71 15.99 -0.04
C PHE A 211 4.54 15.46 1.13
N ILE A 212 5.33 14.41 0.90
CA ILE A 212 6.16 13.82 1.94
C ILE A 212 7.22 14.79 2.44
N LEU A 213 7.90 15.45 1.50
CA LEU A 213 8.91 16.45 1.79
C LEU A 213 8.32 17.60 2.62
N ASP A 214 7.21 18.20 2.20
CA ASP A 214 6.59 19.31 2.92
C ASP A 214 6.05 18.90 4.31
N LYS A 215 5.42 17.73 4.40
CA LYS A 215 4.73 17.30 5.63
C LYS A 215 5.68 16.75 6.70
N PHE A 216 6.71 16.01 6.30
CA PHE A 216 7.52 15.22 7.24
C PHE A 216 8.96 15.71 7.40
N PHE A 217 9.47 16.51 6.46
CA PHE A 217 10.88 16.91 6.45
C PHE A 217 11.03 18.44 6.50
N GLN A 218 12.01 18.90 7.28
CA GLN A 218 12.38 20.32 7.38
C GLN A 218 13.87 20.44 7.10
N VAL A 219 14.21 20.48 5.81
CA VAL A 219 15.60 20.53 5.34
C VAL A 219 15.88 21.90 4.71
N GLN A 220 17.12 22.37 4.77
CA GLN A 220 17.50 23.70 4.26
C GLN A 220 17.30 23.86 2.77
N ASP A 221 17.55 22.80 2.00
CA ASP A 221 17.38 22.79 0.55
C ASP A 221 16.39 21.69 0.14
N MET A 222 15.11 21.97 0.37
CA MET A 222 14.01 21.10 -0.05
C MET A 222 13.97 20.92 -1.58
N ASN A 223 14.41 21.93 -2.34
CA ASN A 223 14.42 21.89 -3.80
C ASN A 223 15.49 20.94 -4.34
N TYR A 224 16.67 20.91 -3.72
CA TYR A 224 17.69 19.91 -4.03
C TYR A 224 17.17 18.50 -3.79
N LEU A 225 16.58 18.24 -2.62
CA LEU A 225 16.08 16.91 -2.28
C LEU A 225 14.92 16.48 -3.21
N TYR A 226 14.00 17.40 -3.52
CA TYR A 226 12.94 17.16 -4.50
C TYR A 226 13.52 16.82 -5.89
N THR A 227 14.48 17.60 -6.39
CA THR A 227 15.11 17.38 -7.70
C THR A 227 15.84 16.05 -7.72
N LYS A 228 16.50 15.67 -6.62
CA LYS A 228 17.17 14.39 -6.48
C LYS A 228 16.19 13.23 -6.49
N LEU A 229 15.14 13.25 -5.67
CA LEU A 229 14.17 12.15 -5.58
C LEU A 229 13.34 11.98 -6.86
N THR A 230 13.10 13.07 -7.59
CA THR A 230 12.39 13.06 -8.87
C THR A 230 13.30 12.86 -10.09
N SER A 231 14.61 12.71 -9.87
CA SER A 231 15.58 12.46 -10.93
C SER A 231 15.35 11.10 -11.60
N MET A 232 15.70 11.02 -12.88
CA MET A 232 15.57 9.79 -13.66
C MET A 232 16.40 8.65 -13.06
N GLU A 233 17.59 8.99 -12.57
CA GLU A 233 18.53 8.10 -11.88
C GLU A 233 17.88 7.47 -10.65
N THR A 234 17.33 8.31 -9.78
CA THR A 234 16.74 7.84 -8.51
C THR A 234 15.51 7.00 -8.77
N LEU A 235 14.61 7.45 -9.64
CA LEU A 235 13.37 6.70 -9.94
C LEU A 235 13.65 5.37 -10.64
N SER A 236 14.67 5.29 -11.49
CA SER A 236 15.12 4.03 -12.09
C SER A 236 15.70 3.07 -11.05
N LEU A 237 16.49 3.60 -10.10
CA LEU A 237 17.04 2.80 -9.00
C LEU A 237 15.95 2.30 -8.06
N VAL A 238 14.97 3.16 -7.71
CA VAL A 238 13.79 2.79 -6.93
C VAL A 238 13.06 1.65 -7.62
N PHE A 239 12.75 1.78 -8.91
CA PHE A 239 12.09 0.73 -9.68
C PHE A 239 12.85 -0.60 -9.65
N LYS A 240 14.16 -0.56 -9.87
CA LYS A 240 15.01 -1.76 -9.82
C LYS A 240 15.08 -2.38 -8.42
N SER A 241 15.08 -1.56 -7.37
CA SER A 241 15.15 -2.01 -5.97
C SER A 241 13.84 -2.56 -5.40
N LEU A 242 12.71 -2.23 -6.02
CA LEU A 242 11.43 -2.83 -5.66
C LEU A 242 11.37 -4.32 -6.00
N ASP A 243 12.31 -4.80 -6.83
CA ASP A 243 12.44 -6.20 -7.25
C ASP A 243 11.10 -6.84 -7.61
N ILE A 244 10.30 -6.10 -8.39
CA ILE A 244 8.88 -6.38 -8.66
C ILE A 244 8.67 -7.78 -9.27
N THR A 245 9.73 -8.42 -9.78
CA THR A 245 9.63 -9.72 -10.45
C THR A 245 10.74 -10.72 -10.10
N HIS A 246 11.70 -10.42 -9.21
CA HIS A 246 12.90 -11.26 -8.99
C HIS A 246 13.64 -11.62 -10.28
N SER A 247 13.44 -10.85 -11.36
CA SER A 247 14.00 -11.15 -12.67
C SER A 247 15.31 -10.39 -12.85
N SER A 248 16.36 -11.15 -13.21
CA SER A 248 17.64 -10.60 -13.66
C SER A 248 17.50 -9.69 -14.89
N GLU A 249 16.37 -9.72 -15.58
CA GLU A 249 16.10 -8.92 -16.78
C GLU A 249 15.71 -7.47 -16.43
N ILE A 250 15.05 -7.22 -15.30
CA ILE A 250 14.79 -5.84 -14.83
C ILE A 250 16.11 -5.12 -14.50
N SER A 251 17.09 -5.84 -13.96
CA SER A 251 18.43 -5.29 -13.72
C SER A 251 19.11 -4.85 -15.02
N LEU A 252 18.84 -5.53 -16.14
CA LEU A 252 19.40 -5.27 -17.46
C LEU A 252 18.73 -4.10 -18.20
N LEU A 253 17.57 -3.62 -17.75
CA LEU A 253 16.91 -2.46 -18.35
C LEU A 253 17.81 -1.22 -18.27
N ASN A 254 17.87 -0.45 -19.36
CA ASN A 254 18.58 0.82 -19.33
C ASN A 254 17.83 1.87 -18.49
N LEU A 255 18.49 2.99 -18.20
CA LEU A 255 18.00 4.03 -17.29
C LEU A 255 16.63 4.59 -17.73
N THR A 256 16.61 5.33 -18.85
CA THR A 256 15.76 4.99 -19.99
C THR A 256 14.39 4.33 -19.73
N GLN A 257 14.41 3.04 -20.04
CA GLN A 257 13.33 2.08 -19.96
C GLN A 257 12.84 1.89 -18.53
N SER A 258 13.75 1.79 -17.56
CA SER A 258 13.40 1.59 -16.15
C SER A 258 12.52 2.73 -15.62
N PHE A 259 12.93 3.96 -15.89
CA PHE A 259 12.18 5.16 -15.54
C PHE A 259 10.80 5.20 -16.22
N ASN A 260 10.75 5.00 -17.54
CA ASN A 260 9.51 5.09 -18.30
C ASN A 260 8.52 3.99 -17.89
N LEU A 261 9.03 2.78 -17.67
CA LEU A 261 8.23 1.64 -17.23
C LEU A 261 7.68 1.86 -15.83
N PHE A 262 8.49 2.40 -14.91
CA PHE A 262 8.01 2.75 -13.57
C PHE A 262 6.88 3.76 -13.63
N CYS A 263 7.05 4.85 -14.40
CA CYS A 263 6.00 5.86 -14.56
C CYS A 263 4.74 5.27 -15.21
N LYS A 264 4.88 4.42 -16.24
CA LYS A 264 3.76 3.74 -16.90
C LYS A 264 3.00 2.84 -15.93
N ILE A 265 3.70 2.04 -15.12
CA ILE A 265 3.13 1.18 -14.09
C ILE A 265 2.32 2.02 -13.11
N ILE A 266 2.91 3.05 -12.50
CA ILE A 266 2.21 3.90 -11.53
C ILE A 266 0.96 4.54 -12.16
N GLY A 267 1.04 5.02 -13.40
CA GLY A 267 -0.13 5.54 -14.12
C GLY A 267 -1.25 4.51 -14.29
N CYS A 268 -0.90 3.25 -14.58
CA CYS A 268 -1.86 2.16 -14.64
C CYS A 268 -2.52 1.90 -13.28
N LEU A 269 -1.73 1.90 -12.19
CA LEU A 269 -2.24 1.70 -10.84
C LEU A 269 -3.21 2.79 -10.43
N VAL A 270 -2.86 4.06 -10.68
CA VAL A 270 -3.74 5.20 -10.38
C VAL A 270 -5.07 5.07 -11.13
N LYS A 271 -5.03 4.61 -12.38
CA LYS A 271 -6.25 4.39 -13.18
C LYS A 271 -7.13 3.25 -12.62
N ASP A 272 -6.53 2.19 -12.09
CA ASP A 272 -7.27 1.04 -11.57
C ASP A 272 -7.78 1.23 -10.13
N TYR A 273 -6.99 1.87 -9.26
CA TYR A 273 -7.22 1.91 -7.81
C TYR A 273 -7.49 3.31 -7.25
N GLY A 274 -7.43 4.34 -8.11
CA GLY A 274 -7.62 5.72 -7.72
C GLY A 274 -6.32 6.40 -7.24
N PHE A 275 -6.36 7.73 -7.23
CA PHE A 275 -5.21 8.59 -6.94
C PHE A 275 -4.75 8.46 -5.49
N ASP A 276 -5.66 8.63 -4.54
CA ASP A 276 -5.34 8.68 -3.10
C ASP A 276 -4.64 7.40 -2.61
N SER A 277 -5.20 6.22 -2.93
CA SER A 277 -4.67 4.91 -2.52
C SER A 277 -3.21 4.70 -2.95
N ILE A 278 -2.89 5.11 -4.18
CA ILE A 278 -1.55 4.96 -4.74
C ILE A 278 -0.60 6.03 -4.20
N LEU A 279 -1.07 7.26 -4.01
CA LEU A 279 -0.24 8.34 -3.45
C LEU A 279 0.21 8.05 -2.02
N TYR A 280 -0.64 7.47 -1.16
CA TYR A 280 -0.21 7.06 0.18
C TYR A 280 0.85 5.96 0.12
N THR A 281 0.64 4.96 -0.74
CA THR A 281 1.61 3.86 -0.93
C THR A 281 2.96 4.38 -1.44
N LEU A 282 2.95 5.30 -2.41
CA LEU A 282 4.16 5.98 -2.87
C LEU A 282 4.77 6.85 -1.77
N GLY A 283 3.92 7.50 -0.98
CA GLY A 283 4.34 8.34 0.14
C GLY A 283 5.16 7.55 1.15
N GLU A 284 4.69 6.36 1.53
CA GLU A 284 5.38 5.47 2.46
C GLU A 284 6.75 5.06 1.90
N LEU A 285 6.77 4.69 0.60
CA LEU A 285 7.99 4.29 -0.10
C LEU A 285 9.04 5.42 -0.13
N PHE A 286 8.64 6.63 -0.53
CA PHE A 286 9.55 7.75 -0.64
C PHE A 286 9.94 8.34 0.72
N HIS A 287 9.06 8.25 1.72
CA HIS A 287 9.41 8.58 3.10
C HIS A 287 10.51 7.64 3.60
N GLU A 288 10.37 6.33 3.39
CA GLU A 288 11.41 5.36 3.72
C GLU A 288 12.72 5.64 2.96
N LEU A 289 12.64 5.96 1.67
CA LEU A 289 13.81 6.30 0.85
C LEU A 289 14.60 7.47 1.44
N VAL A 290 13.92 8.55 1.84
CA VAL A 290 14.57 9.72 2.44
C VAL A 290 15.26 9.35 3.75
N LEU A 291 14.63 8.49 4.57
CA LEU A 291 15.23 8.04 5.83
C LEU A 291 16.45 7.13 5.61
N LEU A 292 16.46 6.32 4.55
CA LEU A 292 17.59 5.48 4.18
C LEU A 292 18.78 6.32 3.67
N GLU A 293 18.53 7.31 2.81
CA GLU A 293 19.60 8.17 2.28
C GLU A 293 20.09 9.22 3.29
N TYR A 294 19.22 9.66 4.20
CA TYR A 294 19.52 10.70 5.19
C TYR A 294 19.11 10.30 6.62
N PRO A 295 19.77 9.29 7.23
CA PRO A 295 19.43 8.80 8.57
C PRO A 295 19.50 9.88 9.66
N LEU A 296 20.36 10.89 9.47
CA LEU A 296 20.52 12.00 10.42
C LEU A 296 19.24 12.82 10.60
N LEU A 297 18.29 12.79 9.66
CA LEU A 297 16.98 13.45 9.78
C LEU A 297 16.11 12.83 10.89
N LEU A 298 16.36 11.57 11.28
CA LEU A 298 15.68 10.91 12.41
C LEU A 298 16.07 11.54 13.76
N THR A 299 17.29 12.04 13.86
CA THR A 299 17.87 12.53 15.12
C THR A 299 17.21 13.82 15.61
N PHE A 300 16.51 14.55 14.74
CA PHE A 300 16.04 15.90 15.06
C PHE A 300 14.59 15.98 15.55
N LYS A 301 13.81 14.90 15.54
CA LYS A 301 12.45 14.89 16.12
C LYS A 301 12.03 13.55 16.70
N GLN A 302 11.95 13.47 18.02
CA GLN A 302 10.96 12.66 18.75
C GLN A 302 9.53 13.22 18.53
N GLN A 303 9.11 13.36 17.27
CA GLN A 303 7.71 13.56 16.94
C GLN A 303 7.27 12.25 16.29
N THR A 304 6.40 11.52 17.00
CA THR A 304 5.58 10.40 16.53
C THR A 304 5.72 10.16 15.03
N ILE A 305 6.36 9.04 14.66
CA ILE A 305 6.53 8.57 13.29
C ILE A 305 5.13 8.24 12.74
N VAL A 306 4.40 9.26 12.31
CA VAL A 306 3.16 9.06 11.56
C VAL A 306 3.61 8.79 10.14
N LEU A 307 3.73 7.52 9.78
CA LEU A 307 3.89 7.13 8.38
C LEU A 307 2.75 7.79 7.56
N PRO A 308 2.94 8.04 6.26
CA PRO A 308 1.88 8.52 5.38
C PRO A 308 0.82 7.44 5.17
N ILE A 309 0.07 7.16 6.23
CA ILE A 309 -1.05 6.24 6.28
C ILE A 309 -2.29 7.00 5.79
N ASN A 310 -3.20 6.27 5.14
CA ASN A 310 -4.48 6.77 4.71
C ASN A 310 -5.22 7.45 5.89
N PRO A 311 -5.58 8.75 5.79
CA PRO A 311 -6.24 9.48 6.86
C PRO A 311 -7.49 8.78 7.39
N LYS A 312 -8.21 8.05 6.54
CA LYS A 312 -9.40 7.30 6.93
C LYS A 312 -9.09 6.15 7.90
N GLU A 313 -7.96 5.47 7.71
CA GLU A 313 -7.49 4.38 8.58
C GLU A 313 -6.95 4.95 9.90
N ILE A 314 -6.21 6.06 9.86
CA ILE A 314 -5.73 6.74 11.08
C ILE A 314 -6.91 7.32 11.88
N ASP A 315 -7.93 7.86 11.22
CA ASP A 315 -9.10 8.43 11.90
C ASP A 315 -9.97 7.35 12.58
N GLU A 316 -9.85 6.07 12.23
CA GLU A 316 -10.47 4.99 13.01
C GLU A 316 -9.72 4.77 14.34
N GLU A 317 -8.40 4.96 14.34
CA GLU A 317 -7.52 4.70 15.48
C GLU A 317 -7.30 5.94 16.39
N PHE A 318 -7.34 7.15 15.85
CA PHE A 318 -7.02 8.41 16.54
C PHE A 318 -8.16 9.43 16.53
N ASN A 319 -9.34 9.04 17.01
CA ASN A 319 -10.43 9.99 17.26
C ASN A 319 -10.15 10.81 18.53
N LYS A 320 -10.42 12.12 18.46
CA LYS A 320 -10.41 13.01 19.63
C LYS A 320 -11.81 13.22 20.14
N ASP A 321 -12.02 13.00 21.44
CA ASP A 321 -13.26 13.37 22.12
C ASP A 321 -13.18 14.84 22.53
N ILE A 322 -14.07 15.66 22.00
CA ILE A 322 -14.18 17.07 22.30
C ILE A 322 -15.38 17.27 23.22
N ASN A 323 -15.14 17.80 24.41
CA ASN A 323 -16.18 18.15 25.37
C ASN A 323 -16.24 19.67 25.50
N ILE A 324 -17.42 20.24 25.33
CA ILE A 324 -17.64 21.68 25.51
C ILE A 324 -18.67 21.87 26.62
N LYS A 325 -18.30 22.62 27.65
CA LYS A 325 -19.18 22.93 28.78
C LYS A 325 -19.63 24.38 28.76
N TYR A 326 -20.91 24.61 29.05
CA TYR A 326 -21.46 25.93 29.34
C TYR A 326 -22.48 25.80 30.48
N ARG A 327 -22.23 26.48 31.61
CA ARG A 327 -23.05 26.36 32.84
C ARG A 327 -23.27 24.89 33.23
N SER A 328 -24.52 24.41 33.19
CA SER A 328 -24.94 23.04 33.49
C SER A 328 -24.98 22.10 32.28
N ASN A 329 -24.78 22.63 31.06
CA ASN A 329 -24.91 21.87 29.81
C ASN A 329 -23.54 21.45 29.27
N ASN A 330 -23.49 20.30 28.61
CA ASN A 330 -22.31 19.73 27.97
C ASN A 330 -22.66 19.26 26.54
N ILE A 331 -21.78 19.54 25.59
CA ILE A 331 -21.82 19.00 24.23
C ILE A 331 -20.56 18.17 24.02
N GLN A 332 -20.75 16.93 23.58
CA GLN A 332 -19.65 16.03 23.22
C GLN A 332 -19.72 15.69 21.74
N PHE A 333 -18.59 15.78 21.04
CA PHE A 333 -18.46 15.31 19.67
C PHE A 333 -17.06 14.76 19.40
N LYS A 334 -16.93 14.03 18.30
CA LYS A 334 -15.66 13.44 17.88
C LYS A 334 -15.01 14.29 16.78
N PHE A 335 -13.73 14.59 16.96
CA PHE A 335 -12.91 15.26 15.96
C PHE A 335 -11.91 14.29 15.36
N LYS A 336 -11.77 14.34 14.03
CA LYS A 336 -10.89 13.49 13.23
C LYS A 336 -9.66 14.28 12.79
N PRO A 337 -8.52 14.19 13.51
CA PRO A 337 -7.38 15.08 13.30
C PRO A 337 -6.69 14.90 11.95
N MET A 338 -6.90 13.78 11.24
CA MET A 338 -6.23 13.53 9.96
C MET A 338 -7.07 13.86 8.73
N SER A 339 -8.40 13.68 8.79
CA SER A 339 -9.30 14.08 7.68
C SER A 339 -9.92 15.46 7.82
N SER A 340 -9.94 16.05 9.03
CA SER A 340 -10.64 17.30 9.28
C SER A 340 -9.67 18.44 9.54
N THR A 341 -9.97 19.60 8.94
CA THR A 341 -9.29 20.85 9.31
C THR A 341 -9.67 21.19 10.76
N PRO A 342 -8.70 21.51 11.64
CA PRO A 342 -9.02 21.91 13.00
C PRO A 342 -9.88 23.18 12.98
N PRO A 343 -10.95 23.22 13.78
CA PRO A 343 -11.87 24.34 13.79
C PRO A 343 -11.17 25.59 14.33
N THR A 344 -11.54 26.74 13.78
CA THR A 344 -11.04 28.02 14.26
C THR A 344 -11.73 28.43 15.57
N TYR A 345 -11.11 29.35 16.31
CA TYR A 345 -11.72 29.91 17.52
C TYR A 345 -13.11 30.51 17.24
N ILE A 346 -13.25 31.22 16.13
CA ILE A 346 -14.50 31.90 15.75
C ILE A 346 -15.58 30.87 15.42
N GLU A 347 -15.25 29.85 14.62
CA GLU A 347 -16.18 28.77 14.27
C GLU A 347 -16.67 28.02 15.51
N LEU A 348 -15.77 27.66 16.43
CA LEU A 348 -16.18 27.03 17.69
C LEU A 348 -17.08 27.96 18.50
N LEU A 349 -16.75 29.24 18.61
CA LEU A 349 -17.54 30.19 19.39
C LEU A 349 -18.95 30.37 18.83
N GLU A 350 -19.08 30.52 17.50
CA GLU A 350 -20.37 30.67 16.84
C GLU A 350 -21.21 29.39 16.94
N ASN A 351 -20.59 28.23 16.68
CA ASN A 351 -21.27 26.94 16.80
C ASN A 351 -21.71 26.67 18.24
N CYS A 352 -20.91 27.05 19.24
CA CYS A 352 -21.29 26.94 20.65
C CYS A 352 -22.46 27.85 21.00
N LYS A 353 -22.46 29.11 20.53
CA LYS A 353 -23.58 30.04 20.75
C LYS A 353 -24.89 29.48 20.21
N ILE A 354 -24.85 28.91 19.01
CA ILE A 354 -26.02 28.26 18.39
C ILE A 354 -26.42 27.02 19.19
N ALA A 355 -25.47 26.13 19.50
CA ALA A 355 -25.79 24.85 20.12
C ALA A 355 -26.26 24.97 21.59
N PHE A 356 -25.82 26.00 22.32
CA PHE A 356 -26.29 26.29 23.67
C PHE A 356 -27.44 27.30 23.73
N ASN A 357 -27.96 27.77 22.59
CA ASN A 357 -28.99 28.82 22.50
C ASN A 357 -28.64 30.09 23.29
N CYS A 358 -27.38 30.54 23.23
CA CYS A 358 -26.93 31.71 23.97
C CYS A 358 -27.36 33.02 23.29
N THR A 359 -28.05 33.90 24.01
CA THR A 359 -28.42 35.25 23.56
C THR A 359 -27.39 36.33 23.94
N GLU A 360 -26.37 35.96 24.70
CA GLU A 360 -25.39 36.88 25.30
C GLU A 360 -24.28 37.27 24.31
N LYS A 361 -23.96 38.57 24.27
CA LYS A 361 -22.97 39.12 23.33
C LYS A 361 -21.51 38.90 23.79
N ASN A 362 -21.27 38.76 25.09
CA ASN A 362 -19.94 38.73 25.70
C ASN A 362 -19.49 37.31 26.11
N LEU A 363 -19.59 36.35 25.19
CA LEU A 363 -19.10 35.00 25.43
C LEU A 363 -17.69 34.81 24.89
N ARG A 364 -16.85 34.11 25.66
CA ARG A 364 -15.52 33.66 25.25
C ARG A 364 -15.35 32.17 25.48
N LEU A 365 -14.50 31.57 24.67
CA LEU A 365 -14.10 30.17 24.81
C LEU A 365 -12.75 30.11 25.56
N ARG A 366 -12.59 29.15 26.47
CA ARG A 366 -11.28 28.77 27.02
C ARG A 366 -11.08 27.27 26.90
N ILE A 367 -9.83 26.86 26.84
CA ILE A 367 -9.45 25.45 26.96
C ILE A 367 -9.21 25.21 28.44
N ILE A 368 -9.79 24.14 28.97
CA ILE A 368 -9.52 23.75 30.36
C ILE A 368 -8.07 23.26 30.39
N ASP A 369 -7.27 23.81 31.29
CA ASP A 369 -5.84 23.52 31.51
C ASP A 369 -4.80 24.09 30.51
N GLU A 370 -5.21 24.78 29.44
CA GLU A 370 -4.26 25.36 28.46
C GLU A 370 -4.67 26.74 27.88
N LYS A 371 -3.68 27.46 27.32
CA LYS A 371 -3.92 28.72 26.60
C LYS A 371 -4.54 28.44 25.22
N ILE A 372 -5.60 29.19 24.90
CA ILE A 372 -6.36 29.02 23.64
C ILE A 372 -5.58 29.42 22.38
N GLU A 373 -4.49 30.16 22.53
CA GLU A 373 -3.58 30.57 21.43
C GLU A 373 -3.00 29.37 20.65
N LYS A 374 -3.11 28.16 21.20
CA LYS A 374 -2.65 26.90 20.58
C LYS A 374 -3.79 25.98 20.13
N LEU A 375 -5.03 26.47 19.98
CA LEU A 375 -6.20 25.64 19.63
C LEU A 375 -5.94 24.71 18.42
N SER A 376 -5.40 25.24 17.32
CA SER A 376 -5.08 24.43 16.13
C SER A 376 -4.03 23.34 16.41
N GLN A 377 -3.03 23.63 17.25
CA GLN A 377 -2.02 22.66 17.65
C GLN A 377 -2.62 21.57 18.54
N ILE A 378 -3.53 21.93 19.45
CA ILE A 378 -4.19 21.01 20.39
C ILE A 378 -5.12 20.05 19.64
N PHE A 379 -5.86 20.53 18.65
CA PHE A 379 -6.69 19.66 17.81
C PHE A 379 -5.84 18.75 16.91
N LYS A 380 -4.61 19.14 16.56
CA LYS A 380 -3.66 18.30 15.79
C LYS A 380 -2.79 17.38 16.65
N ASP A 381 -2.69 17.60 17.96
CA ASP A 381 -1.80 16.85 18.86
C ASP A 381 -2.35 15.44 19.15
N LEU A 382 -1.81 14.41 18.50
CA LEU A 382 -2.25 13.02 18.64
C LEU A 382 -2.11 12.46 20.06
N ASN A 383 -1.28 13.06 20.91
CA ASN A 383 -1.06 12.58 22.28
C ASN A 383 -2.17 13.00 23.25
N LYS A 384 -3.10 13.84 22.81
CA LYS A 384 -4.24 14.34 23.60
C LYS A 384 -5.56 13.78 23.06
N PRO A 385 -6.02 12.61 23.53
CA PRO A 385 -7.25 12.01 23.03
C PRO A 385 -8.50 12.81 23.42
N ILE A 386 -8.43 13.63 24.47
CA ILE A 386 -9.57 14.41 24.98
C ILE A 386 -9.20 15.89 24.97
N VAL A 387 -10.11 16.73 24.47
CA VAL A 387 -10.00 18.19 24.56
C VAL A 387 -11.23 18.73 25.27
N ASN A 388 -11.01 19.39 26.41
CA ASN A 388 -12.08 20.00 27.19
C ASN A 388 -12.08 21.52 26.98
N LEU A 389 -13.22 22.04 26.55
CA LEU A 389 -13.47 23.45 26.29
C LEU A 389 -14.56 23.95 27.24
N GLU A 390 -14.47 25.22 27.59
CA GLU A 390 -15.48 25.89 28.40
C GLU A 390 -15.84 27.22 27.77
N LEU A 391 -17.14 27.41 27.57
CA LEU A 391 -17.72 28.69 27.22
C LEU A 391 -18.03 29.44 28.52
N TYR A 392 -17.64 30.71 28.60
CA TYR A 392 -17.88 31.54 29.79
C TYR A 392 -18.22 32.98 29.39
N GLU A 393 -18.92 33.66 30.28
CA GLU A 393 -19.29 35.08 30.16
C GLU A 393 -18.16 35.96 30.69
N VAL A 394 -17.92 37.08 29.99
CA VAL A 394 -16.92 38.09 30.35
C VAL A 394 -17.57 39.32 30.97
#